data_AF-A0A060YTG5-F1
#
_entry.id   AF-A0A060YTG5-F1
#
_cell.length_a   1.000
_cell.length_b   1.000
_cell.length_c   1.000
_cell.angle_alpha   90.00
_cell.angle_beta   90.00
_cell.angle_gamma   90.00
#
_symmetry.space_group_name_H-M   'P 1'
#
loop_
_entity.id
_entity.type
_entity.pdbx_description
1 polymer ?
#
loop_
_entity_poly.entity_id
_entity_poly.type
_entity_poly.pdbx_seq_one_letter_code
_entity_poly.pdbx_strand_id
1 'polypeptide(L)' 'MGRLFTLRVICQERCDGKRQCIVKVSNSVFGDPCVGTYKYLDVAYTCD' A
#
# COMPACT_ATOMS: atom_id res chain seq x y z
N MET A 1 -14.67 2.07 -8.73
CA MET A 1 -13.38 1.57 -9.28
C MET A 1 -12.24 2.31 -8.59
N GLY A 2 -11.89 1.89 -7.37
CA GLY A 2 -10.83 2.51 -6.57
C GLY A 2 -9.45 2.11 -7.10
N ARG A 3 -8.54 3.08 -7.15
CA ARG A 3 -7.26 3.03 -7.88
C ARG A 3 -6.30 1.98 -7.29
N LEU A 4 -6.26 0.78 -7.87
CA LEU A 4 -5.23 -0.24 -7.60
C LEU A 4 -3.81 0.26 -7.97
N PHE A 5 -3.72 1.21 -8.90
CA PHE A 5 -2.44 1.74 -9.42
C PHE A 5 -1.60 2.48 -8.37
N THR A 6 -2.20 3.23 -7.44
CA THR A 6 -1.43 4.03 -6.47
C THR A 6 -0.78 3.15 -5.39
N LEU A 7 -1.45 2.08 -4.99
CA LEU A 7 -0.99 1.14 -3.97
C LEU A 7 0.31 0.45 -4.35
N ARG A 8 0.38 -0.07 -5.57
CA ARG A 8 1.56 -0.77 -6.10
C ARG A 8 2.78 0.16 -6.16
N VAL A 9 2.59 1.40 -6.61
CA VAL A 9 3.67 2.40 -6.71
C VAL A 9 4.25 2.73 -5.33
N ILE A 10 3.40 2.93 -4.31
CA ILE A 10 3.87 3.27 -2.95
C ILE A 10 4.69 2.12 -2.35
N CYS A 11 4.25 0.87 -2.52
CA CYS A 11 4.99 -0.28 -2.01
C CYS A 11 6.33 -0.47 -2.74
N GLN A 12 6.35 -0.37 -4.07
CA GLN A 12 7.58 -0.50 -4.85
C GLN A 12 8.60 0.58 -4.48
N GLU A 13 8.23 1.86 -4.50
CA GLU A 13 9.15 2.96 -4.18
C GLU A 13 9.72 2.89 -2.75
N ARG A 14 8.96 2.34 -1.80
CA ARG A 14 9.37 2.30 -0.39
C ARG A 14 10.17 1.04 -0.04
N CYS A 15 9.91 -0.07 -0.70
CA CYS A 15 10.38 -1.40 -0.29
C CYS A 15 11.36 -2.06 -1.26
N ASP A 16 11.31 -1.75 -2.56
CA ASP A 16 12.18 -2.42 -3.53
C ASP A 16 13.67 -2.14 -3.23
N GLY A 17 14.49 -3.19 -3.29
CA GLY A 17 15.93 -3.13 -2.98
C GLY A 17 16.28 -2.96 -1.50
N LYS A 18 15.32 -3.02 -0.57
CA LYS A 18 15.58 -2.93 0.87
C LYS A 18 15.31 -4.25 1.57
N ARG A 19 16.18 -4.61 2.52
CA ARG A 19 15.99 -5.77 3.41
C ARG A 19 14.77 -5.63 4.33
N GLN A 20 14.35 -4.40 4.62
CA GLN A 20 13.18 -4.10 5.43
C GLN A 20 12.62 -2.72 5.04
N CYS A 21 11.30 -2.60 5.05
CA CYS A 21 10.59 -1.34 4.87
C CYS A 21 9.38 -1.27 5.83
N ILE A 22 8.92 -0.05 6.10
CA ILE A 22 7.72 0.20 6.91
C ILE A 22 6.74 0.99 6.05
N VAL A 23 5.53 0.47 5.90
CA VAL A 23 4.45 1.13 5.15
C VAL A 23 3.34 1.51 6.11
N LYS A 24 3.11 2.82 6.27
CA LYS A 24 2.03 3.34 7.10
C LYS A 24 0.71 3.32 6.33
N VAL A 25 -0.23 2.49 6.78
CA VAL A 25 -1.56 2.37 6.17
C VAL A 25 -2.52 3.35 6.82
N SER A 26 -2.91 4.38 6.08
CA SER A 26 -3.93 5.34 6.50
C SER A 26 -4.67 5.94 5.30
N ASN A 27 -5.89 6.42 5.55
CA ASN A 27 -6.71 7.10 4.54
C ASN A 27 -6.02 8.33 3.92
N SER A 28 -5.12 8.99 4.66
CA SER A 28 -4.33 10.12 4.15
C SER A 28 -3.29 9.72 3.11
N VAL A 29 -2.82 8.46 3.13
CA VAL A 29 -1.79 7.94 2.22
C VAL A 29 -2.43 7.24 1.02
N PHE A 30 -3.49 6.46 1.26
CA PHE A 30 -4.10 5.59 0.25
C PHE A 30 -5.48 6.07 -0.25
N GLY A 31 -6.04 7.11 0.38
CA GLY A 31 -7.43 7.51 0.19
C GLY A 31 -8.42 6.66 0.98
N ASP A 32 -9.67 7.08 1.01
CA ASP A 32 -10.77 6.29 1.58
C ASP A 32 -11.78 5.88 0.48
N PRO A 33 -11.69 4.65 -0.06
CA PRO A 33 -12.62 4.17 -1.08
C PRO A 33 -13.99 3.77 -0.52
N CYS A 34 -14.12 3.57 0.80
CA CYS A 34 -15.34 3.12 1.46
C CYS A 34 -15.38 3.62 2.92
N VAL A 35 -16.08 4.74 3.13
CA VAL A 35 -16.21 5.39 4.43
C VAL A 35 -17.04 4.53 5.37
N GLY A 36 -16.61 4.42 6.64
CA GLY A 36 -17.32 3.66 7.69
C GLY A 36 -17.02 2.17 7.70
N THR A 37 -16.18 1.66 6.79
CA THR A 37 -15.72 0.27 6.78
C THR A 37 -14.26 0.17 7.21
N TYR A 38 -13.94 -0.86 8.00
CA TYR A 38 -12.56 -1.19 8.33
C TYR A 38 -11.83 -1.72 7.09
N LYS A 39 -10.66 -1.16 6.81
CA LYS A 39 -9.89 -1.43 5.59
C LYS A 39 -8.62 -2.18 5.93
N TYR A 40 -8.19 -3.03 5.00
CA TYR A 40 -6.92 -3.76 5.08
C TYR A 40 -6.15 -3.58 3.79
N LEU A 41 -4.83 -3.69 3.91
CA LEU A 41 -3.90 -3.65 2.78
C LEU A 41 -3.51 -5.09 2.45
N ASP A 42 -3.68 -5.49 1.19
CA ASP A 42 -3.15 -6.74 0.66
C ASP A 42 -1.86 -6.47 -0.12
N VAL A 43 -0.79 -7.21 0.18
CA VAL A 43 0.55 -6.99 -0.38
C VAL A 43 1.14 -8.30 -0.84
N ALA A 44 1.62 -8.33 -2.08
CA ALA A 44 2.47 -9.38 -2.61
C ALA A 44 3.87 -8.82 -2.84
N TYR A 45 4.90 -9.52 -2.36
CA TYR A 45 6.30 -9.12 -2.49
C TYR A 45 7.20 -10.34 -2.73
N THR A 46 8.34 -10.11 -3.37
CA THR A 46 9.39 -11.10 -3.62
C THR A 46 10.74 -10.50 -3.23
N CYS A 47 11.55 -11.26 -2.48
CA CYS A 47 12.93 -10.91 -2.22
C CYS A 47 13.82 -11.54 -3.30
N ASP A 48 14.82 -10.80 -3.76
CA ASP A 48 15.95 -11.33 -4.54
C ASP A 48 17.04 -11.91 -3.64
#